data_AF-A0A6C0EH88-F1
#
_entry.id   AF-A0A6C0EH88-F1
#
_cell.length_a   1.000
_cell.length_b   1.000
_cell.length_c   1.000
_cell.angle_alpha   90.00
_cell.angle_beta   90.00
_cell.angle_gamma   90.00
#
_symmetry.space_group_name_H-M   'P 1'
#
loop_
_entity.id
_entity.type
_entity.pdbx_description
1 polymer ?
#
loop_
_entity_poly.entity_id
_entity_poly.type
_entity_poly.pdbx_seq_one_letter_code
_entity_poly.pdbx_strand_id
1 'polypeptide(L)'
;MQQPIIEKRHRSCSKGEIIENDIENVTISKKPSVKDENFSILNEKNYGILKTMNYKMVHLKSMLKYYKQRVSGTKRELNERLYNYLKHSHYAIKIQKNFRKHVVELWKKCKGSALLKRDLCTNENDFFTLESVKTMNISQFISFQDENFVYGFDISSINELFKNSKFGVENPFTRKKMPTNTYLLLKRAIQLQKCLYMDVQEDIEKDEIQDIHSNENIHHRVVDLFSKIDNLGNYSDVNWFLSLNRRQLNRYIRELHDIWNYRAQLTSDVKKNICFPTGNPFSINVNYLTESESTNINYVQYYTLDIINNFITKGKSQDDKSLGAFYVLSALTLVNNDAAHALPWLYESVSHLANF
;
A
#
# COMPACT_ATOMS: atom_id res chain seq x y z
N MET A 1 -74.84 3.45 44.91
CA MET A 1 -74.38 4.56 44.05
C MET A 1 -73.20 4.08 43.23
N GLN A 2 -73.39 3.88 41.93
CA GLN A 2 -72.34 3.48 40.98
C GLN A 2 -71.33 4.64 40.85
N GLN A 3 -70.04 4.35 41.01
CA GLN A 3 -68.96 5.31 40.75
C GLN A 3 -68.72 5.41 39.24
N PRO A 4 -68.38 6.60 38.70
CA PRO A 4 -68.37 6.82 37.27
C PRO A 4 -67.15 6.15 36.62
N ILE A 5 -67.39 5.34 35.59
CA ILE A 5 -66.38 4.86 34.66
C ILE A 5 -66.00 6.06 33.77
N ILE A 6 -64.82 6.62 34.00
CA ILE A 6 -64.27 7.66 33.12
C ILE A 6 -63.53 6.96 31.97
N GLU A 7 -64.21 6.75 30.85
CA GLU A 7 -63.55 6.37 29.59
C GLU A 7 -62.76 7.57 29.03
N LYS A 8 -61.44 7.57 29.21
CA LYS A 8 -60.56 8.45 28.44
C LYS A 8 -60.20 7.77 27.12
N ARG A 9 -60.87 8.16 26.04
CA ARG A 9 -60.41 7.88 24.66
C ARG A 9 -59.08 8.60 24.43
N HIS A 10 -57.98 7.84 24.35
CA HIS A 10 -56.72 8.37 23.86
C HIS A 10 -56.84 8.64 22.36
N ARG A 11 -56.67 9.91 21.96
CA ARG A 11 -56.54 10.31 20.56
C ARG A 11 -55.33 9.60 19.97
N SER A 12 -55.57 8.84 18.90
CA SER A 12 -54.53 8.30 18.05
C SER A 12 -53.73 9.43 17.43
N CYS A 13 -52.42 9.43 17.64
CA CYS A 13 -51.50 10.18 16.81
C CYS A 13 -50.44 9.22 16.28
N SER A 14 -50.50 9.08 14.98
CA SER A 14 -49.54 8.47 14.06
C SER A 14 -48.09 8.64 14.48
N LYS A 15 -47.43 7.51 14.72
CA LYS A 15 -46.04 7.23 14.36
C LYS A 15 -45.85 5.72 14.48
N GLY A 16 -45.35 5.10 13.41
CA GLY A 16 -45.20 3.65 13.29
C GLY A 16 -44.27 3.07 14.34
N GLU A 17 -44.83 2.68 15.46
CA GLU A 17 -44.22 1.77 16.43
C GLU A 17 -44.94 0.43 16.32
N ILE A 18 -44.17 -0.65 16.21
CA ILE A 18 -44.67 -2.02 16.32
C ILE A 18 -45.14 -2.19 17.77
N ILE A 19 -46.43 -2.01 17.99
CA ILE A 19 -47.08 -2.27 19.27
C ILE A 19 -47.28 -3.79 19.34
N GLU A 20 -46.56 -4.46 20.24
CA GLU A 20 -46.93 -5.80 20.71
C GLU A 20 -48.34 -5.70 21.30
N ASN A 21 -49.32 -6.28 20.60
CA ASN A 21 -50.69 -6.43 21.05
C ASN A 21 -50.80 -7.59 22.06
N ASP A 22 -50.07 -7.52 23.16
CA ASP A 22 -50.28 -8.43 24.29
C ASP A 22 -51.07 -7.67 25.37
N ILE A 23 -52.37 -7.52 25.12
CA ILE A 23 -53.34 -7.07 26.12
C ILE A 23 -53.75 -8.30 26.92
N GLU A 24 -52.91 -8.72 27.87
CA GLU A 24 -53.37 -9.48 29.02
C GLU A 24 -53.60 -8.51 30.17
N ASN A 25 -54.74 -8.66 30.85
CA ASN A 25 -55.15 -7.83 31.98
C ASN A 25 -54.14 -7.92 33.13
N VAL A 26 -53.12 -7.05 33.14
CA VAL A 26 -52.15 -6.98 34.24
C VAL A 26 -52.80 -6.31 35.44
N THR A 27 -52.98 -7.08 36.51
CA THR A 27 -53.27 -6.56 37.85
C THR A 27 -52.17 -5.58 38.26
N ILE A 28 -52.52 -4.30 38.40
CA ILE A 28 -51.57 -3.22 38.76
C ILE A 28 -51.21 -3.35 40.24
N SER A 29 -50.28 -4.24 40.56
CA SER A 29 -49.60 -4.22 41.86
C SER A 29 -48.67 -3.01 41.94
N LYS A 30 -48.61 -2.33 43.09
CA LYS A 30 -47.69 -1.20 43.31
C LYS A 30 -46.26 -1.72 43.22
N LYS A 31 -45.50 -1.25 42.22
CA LYS A 31 -44.08 -1.63 42.07
C LYS A 31 -43.28 -1.23 43.33
N PRO A 32 -42.44 -2.14 43.86
CA PRO A 32 -41.59 -1.84 45.01
C PRO A 32 -40.65 -0.67 44.71
N SER A 33 -40.50 0.23 45.69
CA SER A 33 -39.60 1.38 45.59
C SER A 33 -38.18 0.98 45.97
N VAL A 34 -37.20 1.42 45.18
CA VAL A 34 -35.78 1.18 45.47
C VAL A 34 -35.32 2.11 46.60
N LYS A 35 -34.70 1.52 47.65
CA LYS A 35 -34.04 2.26 48.74
C LYS A 35 -32.67 2.75 48.29
N ASP A 36 -32.20 3.86 48.87
CA ASP A 36 -30.93 4.49 48.47
C ASP A 36 -29.71 3.59 48.74
N GLU A 37 -29.76 2.77 49.79
CA GLU A 37 -28.72 1.78 50.14
C GLU A 37 -28.54 0.67 49.08
N ASN A 38 -29.60 0.37 48.33
CA ASN A 38 -29.62 -0.69 47.31
C ASN A 38 -29.48 -0.13 45.89
N PHE A 39 -29.11 1.16 45.74
CA PHE A 39 -28.97 1.78 44.45
C PHE A 39 -27.65 1.40 43.79
N SER A 40 -27.74 0.78 42.61
CA SER A 40 -26.61 0.56 41.70
C SER A 40 -26.97 1.03 40.29
N ILE A 41 -25.99 1.49 39.53
CA ILE A 41 -26.17 1.83 38.11
C ILE A 41 -26.53 0.55 37.35
N LEU A 42 -27.64 0.59 36.60
CA LEU A 42 -28.10 -0.54 35.80
C LEU A 42 -27.32 -0.64 34.49
N ASN A 43 -26.83 -1.84 34.18
CA ASN A 43 -26.20 -2.16 32.89
C ASN A 43 -27.23 -2.58 31.83
N GLU A 44 -26.76 -2.71 30.58
CA GLU A 44 -27.55 -3.08 29.40
C GLU A 44 -28.21 -4.46 29.57
N LYS A 45 -27.63 -5.37 30.36
CA LYS A 45 -28.21 -6.69 30.64
C LYS A 45 -29.43 -6.63 31.59
N ASN A 46 -29.50 -5.60 32.43
CA ASN A 46 -30.45 -5.50 33.55
C ASN A 46 -31.57 -4.48 33.27
N TYR A 47 -31.76 -4.07 32.02
CA TYR A 47 -32.77 -3.08 31.63
C TYR A 47 -34.21 -3.47 32.03
N GLY A 48 -34.51 -4.76 32.14
CA GLY A 48 -35.82 -5.27 32.58
C GLY A 48 -36.22 -4.82 33.99
N ILE A 49 -35.24 -4.51 34.86
CA ILE A 49 -35.49 -4.06 36.24
C ILE A 49 -36.23 -2.70 36.27
N LEU A 50 -36.10 -1.87 35.23
CA LEU A 50 -36.83 -0.60 35.10
C LEU A 50 -38.34 -0.79 34.87
N LYS A 51 -38.77 -1.97 34.43
CA LYS A 51 -40.19 -2.33 34.34
C LYS A 51 -40.74 -2.81 35.68
N THR A 52 -39.93 -3.44 36.53
CA THR A 52 -40.39 -4.08 37.78
C THR A 52 -40.25 -3.18 39.01
N MET A 53 -39.23 -2.30 39.05
CA MET A 53 -38.90 -1.46 40.20
C MET A 53 -39.24 0.02 39.97
N ASN A 54 -39.62 0.72 41.04
CA ASN A 54 -39.83 2.16 41.04
C ASN A 54 -38.58 2.90 41.56
N TYR A 55 -37.85 3.57 40.66
CA TYR A 55 -36.68 4.39 41.00
C TYR A 55 -37.07 5.82 41.39
N LYS A 56 -36.28 6.48 42.24
CA LYS A 56 -36.43 7.92 42.52
C LYS A 56 -35.94 8.76 41.34
N MET A 57 -36.38 10.02 41.24
CA MET A 57 -35.92 10.91 40.16
C MET A 57 -34.41 11.13 40.20
N VAL A 58 -33.82 11.25 41.39
CA VAL A 58 -32.36 11.39 41.58
C VAL A 58 -31.60 10.21 41.00
N HIS A 59 -32.09 8.98 41.25
CA HIS A 59 -31.53 7.73 40.72
C HIS A 59 -31.57 7.66 39.19
N LEU A 60 -32.69 8.05 38.57
CA LEU A 60 -32.80 8.06 37.11
C LEU A 60 -31.86 9.10 36.50
N LYS A 61 -31.75 10.29 37.11
CA LYS A 61 -30.86 11.35 36.63
C LYS A 61 -29.38 10.96 36.74
N SER A 62 -28.99 10.26 37.81
CA SER A 62 -27.61 9.79 37.99
C SER A 62 -27.24 8.71 36.96
N MET A 63 -28.14 7.75 36.69
CA MET A 63 -27.93 6.75 35.64
C MET A 63 -27.85 7.39 34.24
N LEU A 64 -28.76 8.33 33.92
CA LEU A 64 -28.72 9.02 32.63
C LEU A 64 -27.43 9.84 32.46
N LYS A 65 -26.94 10.48 33.53
CA LYS A 65 -25.65 11.20 33.50
C LYS A 65 -24.47 10.27 33.25
N TYR A 66 -24.46 9.08 33.87
CA TYR A 66 -23.44 8.06 33.64
C TYR A 66 -23.37 7.63 32.16
N TYR A 67 -24.53 7.39 31.53
CA TYR A 67 -24.64 7.05 30.11
C TYR A 67 -24.60 8.25 29.15
N LYS A 68 -24.27 9.45 29.65
CA LYS A 68 -24.22 10.71 28.88
C LYS A 68 -25.51 10.99 28.10
N GLN A 69 -26.65 10.59 28.66
CA GLN A 69 -27.98 10.83 28.10
C GLN A 69 -28.62 12.10 28.68
N ARG A 70 -29.60 12.67 27.96
CA ARG A 70 -30.32 13.88 28.38
C ARG A 70 -31.07 13.64 29.71
N VAL A 71 -30.92 14.58 30.66
CA VAL A 71 -31.40 14.47 32.06
C VAL A 71 -32.68 15.29 32.35
N SER A 72 -33.18 16.05 31.39
CA SER A 72 -34.42 16.84 31.53
C SER A 72 -35.68 16.00 31.27
N GLY A 73 -36.81 16.41 31.87
CA GLY A 73 -38.12 15.83 31.60
C GLY A 73 -38.84 15.32 32.85
N THR A 74 -40.04 14.79 32.65
CA THR A 74 -40.82 14.14 33.71
C THR A 74 -40.18 12.81 34.14
N LYS A 75 -40.51 12.32 35.35
CA LYS A 75 -40.01 11.02 35.84
C LYS A 75 -40.28 9.87 34.85
N ARG A 76 -41.44 9.91 34.19
CA ARG A 76 -41.84 8.94 33.16
C ARG A 76 -40.90 9.00 31.95
N GLU A 77 -40.67 10.19 31.40
CA GLU A 77 -39.75 10.39 30.26
C GLU A 77 -38.33 9.96 30.58
N LEU A 78 -37.83 10.24 31.80
CA LEU A 78 -36.49 9.82 32.22
C LEU A 78 -36.39 8.29 32.28
N ASN A 79 -37.44 7.63 32.79
CA ASN A 79 -37.48 6.18 32.87
C ASN A 79 -37.57 5.52 31.48
N GLU A 80 -38.47 6.01 30.62
CA GLU A 80 -38.62 5.52 29.24
C GLU A 80 -37.32 5.71 28.43
N ARG A 81 -36.66 6.88 28.56
CA ARG A 81 -35.38 7.15 27.90
C ARG A 81 -34.29 6.20 28.35
N LEU A 82 -34.13 6.01 29.66
CA LEU A 82 -33.14 5.10 30.21
C LEU A 82 -33.41 3.65 29.78
N TYR A 83 -34.67 3.23 29.85
CA TYR A 83 -35.09 1.88 29.42
C TYR A 83 -34.79 1.65 27.93
N ASN A 84 -35.18 2.58 27.07
CA ASN A 84 -34.94 2.48 25.63
C ASN A 84 -33.44 2.46 25.33
N TYR A 85 -32.66 3.35 25.95
CA TYR A 85 -31.21 3.37 25.78
C TYR A 85 -30.55 2.03 26.15
N LEU A 86 -30.86 1.49 27.34
CA LEU A 86 -30.29 0.22 27.79
C LEU A 86 -30.77 -0.96 26.94
N LYS A 87 -32.06 -1.00 26.59
CA LYS A 87 -32.65 -2.02 25.71
C LYS A 87 -31.98 -2.01 24.33
N HIS A 88 -31.89 -0.85 23.68
CA HIS A 88 -31.26 -0.73 22.36
C HIS A 88 -29.77 -1.06 22.42
N SER A 89 -29.06 -0.61 23.45
CA SER A 89 -27.64 -0.92 23.64
C SER A 89 -27.41 -2.43 23.80
N HIS A 90 -28.25 -3.14 24.55
CA HIS A 90 -28.17 -4.60 24.70
C HIS A 90 -28.31 -5.33 23.36
N TYR A 91 -29.31 -4.98 22.56
CA TYR A 91 -29.51 -5.60 21.24
C TYR A 91 -28.41 -5.17 20.25
N ALA A 92 -27.97 -3.92 20.28
CA ALA A 92 -26.86 -3.44 19.46
C ALA A 92 -25.56 -4.22 19.75
N ILE A 93 -25.24 -4.46 21.03
CA ILE A 93 -24.09 -5.28 21.44
C ILE A 93 -24.20 -6.70 20.90
N LYS A 94 -25.39 -7.32 20.95
CA LYS A 94 -25.62 -8.67 20.39
C LYS A 94 -25.40 -8.69 18.88
N ILE A 95 -25.93 -7.70 18.16
CA ILE A 95 -25.75 -7.56 16.70
C ILE A 95 -24.27 -7.37 16.37
N GLN A 96 -23.59 -6.44 17.03
CA GLN A 96 -22.17 -6.17 16.84
C GLN A 96 -21.31 -7.41 17.13
N LYS A 97 -21.62 -8.18 18.18
CA LYS A 97 -20.91 -9.42 18.49
C LYS A 97 -21.03 -10.44 17.34
N ASN A 98 -22.24 -10.64 16.83
CA ASN A 98 -22.48 -11.56 15.72
C ASN A 98 -21.81 -11.08 14.42
N PHE A 99 -21.84 -9.76 14.16
CA PHE A 99 -21.16 -9.17 13.01
C PHE A 99 -19.64 -9.35 13.09
N ARG A 100 -19.00 -9.06 14.24
CA ARG A 100 -17.56 -9.30 14.43
C ARG A 100 -17.20 -10.77 14.23
N LYS A 101 -18.02 -11.70 14.74
CA LYS A 101 -17.83 -13.13 14.50
C LYS A 101 -17.89 -13.47 13.00
N HIS A 102 -18.88 -12.93 12.28
CA HIS A 102 -19.02 -13.13 10.85
C HIS A 102 -17.80 -12.61 10.06
N VAL A 103 -17.27 -11.43 10.41
CA VAL A 103 -16.04 -10.88 9.81
C VAL A 103 -14.84 -11.83 10.01
N VAL A 104 -14.67 -12.39 11.22
CA VAL A 104 -13.61 -13.36 11.51
C VAL A 104 -13.79 -14.65 10.70
N GLU A 105 -15.02 -15.15 10.57
CA GLU A 105 -15.31 -16.35 9.76
C GLU A 105 -15.01 -16.13 8.27
N LEU A 106 -15.39 -14.97 7.74
CA LEU A 106 -15.06 -14.57 6.37
C LEU A 106 -13.54 -14.47 6.18
N TRP A 107 -12.83 -13.85 7.12
CA TRP A 107 -11.38 -13.72 7.06
C TRP A 107 -10.70 -15.08 7.06
N LYS A 108 -11.11 -16.01 7.95
CA LYS A 108 -10.61 -17.40 7.97
C LYS A 108 -10.84 -18.11 6.64
N LYS A 109 -12.02 -17.92 6.03
CA LYS A 109 -12.35 -18.51 4.73
C LYS A 109 -11.46 -17.98 3.61
N CYS A 110 -11.19 -16.67 3.60
CA CYS A 110 -10.30 -16.04 2.60
C CYS A 110 -8.84 -16.48 2.76
N LYS A 111 -8.39 -16.76 3.99
CA LYS A 111 -7.03 -17.22 4.29
C LYS A 111 -6.76 -18.68 3.92
N GLY A 112 -7.81 -19.46 3.63
CA GLY A 112 -7.70 -20.84 3.18
C GLY A 112 -7.73 -21.89 4.29
N SER A 113 -7.76 -23.16 3.87
CA SER A 113 -8.04 -24.33 4.73
C SER A 113 -6.93 -24.64 5.73
N ALA A 114 -5.69 -24.30 5.41
CA ALA A 114 -4.53 -24.61 6.26
C ALA A 114 -4.23 -23.55 7.33
N LEU A 115 -5.06 -22.50 7.47
CA LEU A 115 -4.82 -21.41 8.43
C LEU A 115 -4.59 -21.91 9.87
N LEU A 116 -5.45 -22.82 10.33
CA LEU A 116 -5.38 -23.42 11.68
C LEU A 116 -4.69 -24.78 11.69
N LYS A 117 -4.58 -25.44 10.53
CA LYS A 117 -4.00 -26.77 10.36
C LYS A 117 -2.84 -26.69 9.37
N ARG A 118 -1.69 -26.19 9.84
CA ARG A 118 -0.51 -25.97 8.99
C ARG A 118 0.07 -27.26 8.40
N ASP A 119 -0.18 -28.40 9.04
CA ASP A 119 0.26 -29.71 8.53
C ASP A 119 -0.45 -30.16 7.24
N LEU A 120 -1.52 -29.45 6.82
CA LEU A 120 -2.13 -29.67 5.51
C LEU A 120 -1.27 -29.10 4.37
N CYS A 121 -0.33 -28.19 4.67
CA CYS A 121 0.54 -27.60 3.68
C CYS A 121 1.55 -28.64 3.15
N THR A 122 1.67 -28.68 1.83
CA THR A 122 2.61 -29.57 1.11
C THR A 122 4.03 -29.02 1.14
N ASN A 123 4.20 -27.69 1.18
CA ASN A 123 5.49 -27.05 1.32
C ASN A 123 5.85 -26.80 2.79
N GLU A 124 7.12 -26.99 3.14
CA GLU A 124 7.63 -26.74 4.48
C GLU A 124 7.93 -25.26 4.73
N ASN A 125 8.47 -24.58 3.72
CA ASN A 125 8.90 -23.19 3.78
C ASN A 125 8.21 -22.36 2.68
N ASP A 126 8.09 -21.06 2.92
CA ASP A 126 7.68 -20.07 1.92
C ASP A 126 8.73 -19.94 0.80
N PHE A 127 8.28 -19.64 -0.42
CA PHE A 127 9.15 -19.63 -1.60
C PHE A 127 10.07 -18.41 -1.68
N PHE A 128 9.74 -17.31 -0.99
CA PHE A 128 10.50 -16.06 -1.07
C PHE A 128 11.17 -15.73 0.25
N THR A 129 10.40 -15.65 1.35
CA THR A 129 10.95 -15.35 2.68
C THR A 129 11.74 -16.51 3.27
N LEU A 130 11.54 -17.73 2.73
CA LEU A 130 12.11 -18.98 3.24
C LEU A 130 11.72 -19.32 4.69
N GLU A 131 10.76 -18.57 5.26
CA GLU A 131 10.23 -18.85 6.58
C GLU A 131 9.44 -20.15 6.59
N SER A 132 9.52 -20.88 7.71
CA SER A 132 8.75 -22.10 7.84
C SER A 132 7.26 -21.81 7.94
N VAL A 133 6.48 -22.51 7.12
CA VAL A 133 5.02 -22.42 7.06
C VAL A 133 4.37 -22.79 8.39
N LYS A 134 5.01 -23.65 9.18
CA LYS A 134 4.51 -24.10 10.48
C LYS A 134 4.64 -23.04 11.56
N THR A 135 5.72 -22.24 11.52
CA THR A 135 6.02 -21.24 12.56
C THR A 135 5.53 -19.84 12.20
N MET A 136 5.23 -19.57 10.92
CA MET A 136 4.81 -18.26 10.45
C MET A 136 3.53 -17.76 11.14
N ASN A 137 3.53 -16.47 11.49
CA ASN A 137 2.42 -15.82 12.18
C ASN A 137 1.09 -16.03 11.44
N ILE A 138 0.02 -16.26 12.19
CA ILE A 138 -1.36 -16.40 11.70
C ILE A 138 -1.79 -15.15 10.92
N SER A 139 -1.33 -13.96 11.33
CA SER A 139 -1.60 -12.72 10.62
C SER A 139 -1.00 -12.73 9.22
N GLN A 140 0.19 -13.31 9.04
CA GLN A 140 0.94 -13.29 7.79
C GLN A 140 0.70 -14.47 6.85
N PHE A 141 0.34 -15.61 7.39
CA PHE A 141 0.08 -16.80 6.60
C PHE A 141 -1.18 -16.69 5.75
N ILE A 142 -1.12 -17.19 4.52
CA ILE A 142 -2.26 -17.51 3.68
C ILE A 142 -2.04 -18.86 2.99
N SER A 143 -3.12 -19.57 2.65
CA SER A 143 -3.04 -20.83 1.91
C SER A 143 -3.95 -20.88 0.70
N PHE A 144 -3.47 -21.50 -0.36
CA PHE A 144 -4.24 -21.78 -1.56
C PHE A 144 -4.24 -23.27 -1.85
N GLN A 145 -5.39 -23.77 -2.30
CA GLN A 145 -5.54 -25.14 -2.74
C GLN A 145 -5.33 -25.21 -4.26
N ASP A 146 -4.45 -26.10 -4.69
CA ASP A 146 -4.19 -26.44 -6.08
C ASP A 146 -4.48 -27.94 -6.25
N GLU A 147 -5.62 -28.24 -6.87
CA GLU A 147 -6.16 -29.60 -6.97
C GLU A 147 -6.28 -30.29 -5.59
N ASN A 148 -5.42 -31.26 -5.31
CA ASN A 148 -5.41 -32.05 -4.08
C ASN A 148 -4.38 -31.56 -3.06
N PHE A 149 -3.55 -30.58 -3.42
CA PHE A 149 -2.47 -30.08 -2.58
C PHE A 149 -2.82 -28.70 -2.03
N VAL A 150 -2.36 -28.41 -0.82
CA VAL A 150 -2.52 -27.09 -0.19
C VAL A 150 -1.14 -26.49 -0.03
N TYR A 151 -0.95 -25.26 -0.50
CA TYR A 151 0.31 -24.54 -0.39
C TYR A 151 0.13 -23.37 0.56
N GLY A 152 1.06 -23.24 1.50
CA GLY A 152 1.14 -22.12 2.44
C GLY A 152 2.12 -21.06 1.94
N PHE A 153 1.75 -19.80 2.09
CA PHE A 153 2.53 -18.66 1.62
C PHE A 153 2.54 -17.55 2.67
N ASP A 154 3.61 -16.79 2.70
CA ASP A 154 3.61 -15.48 3.34
C ASP A 154 2.83 -14.47 2.47
N ILE A 155 2.08 -13.56 3.10
CA ILE A 155 1.30 -12.55 2.38
C ILE A 155 2.20 -11.66 1.53
N SER A 156 3.35 -11.22 2.04
CA SER A 156 4.23 -10.31 1.33
C SER A 156 4.81 -11.00 0.09
N SER A 157 5.27 -12.25 0.23
CA SER A 157 5.76 -13.10 -0.86
C SER A 157 4.75 -13.25 -1.97
N ILE A 158 3.53 -13.68 -1.65
CA ILE A 158 2.52 -13.91 -2.67
C ILE A 158 2.04 -12.59 -3.29
N ASN A 159 1.94 -11.51 -2.50
CA ASN A 159 1.54 -10.20 -3.02
C ASN A 159 2.56 -9.65 -4.02
N GLU A 160 3.86 -9.83 -3.77
CA GLU A 160 4.92 -9.46 -4.71
C GLU A 160 4.89 -10.31 -5.99
N LEU A 161 4.62 -11.62 -5.86
CA LEU A 161 4.42 -12.50 -7.02
C LEU A 161 3.29 -11.99 -7.93
N PHE A 162 2.15 -11.58 -7.33
CA PHE A 162 1.04 -11.01 -8.08
C PHE A 162 1.36 -9.66 -8.74
N LYS A 163 2.19 -8.82 -8.12
CA LYS A 163 2.60 -7.53 -8.69
C LYS A 163 3.51 -7.71 -9.91
N ASN A 164 4.43 -8.67 -9.86
CA ASN A 164 5.45 -8.86 -10.89
C ASN A 164 4.96 -9.69 -12.10
N SER A 165 3.82 -10.37 -11.99
CA SER A 165 3.24 -11.18 -13.06
C SER A 165 2.44 -10.35 -14.08
N LYS A 166 2.90 -10.29 -15.34
CA LYS A 166 2.17 -9.61 -16.44
C LYS A 166 1.19 -10.52 -17.19
N PHE A 167 1.42 -11.83 -17.24
CA PHE A 167 0.70 -12.77 -18.12
C PHE A 167 -0.02 -13.91 -17.38
N GLY A 168 -0.48 -13.62 -16.16
CA GLY A 168 -1.06 -14.60 -15.25
C GLY A 168 -0.03 -15.12 -14.25
N VAL A 169 -0.53 -15.54 -13.09
CA VAL A 169 0.30 -15.91 -11.95
C VAL A 169 0.40 -17.42 -11.90
N GLU A 170 1.61 -17.94 -11.83
CA GLU A 170 1.87 -19.36 -11.67
C GLU A 170 2.21 -19.67 -10.22
N ASN A 171 1.80 -20.85 -9.75
CA ASN A 171 2.20 -21.34 -8.45
C ASN A 171 3.73 -21.59 -8.45
N PRO A 172 4.50 -21.00 -7.52
CA PRO A 172 5.96 -21.17 -7.46
C PRO A 172 6.43 -22.62 -7.38
N PHE A 173 5.60 -23.51 -6.81
CA PHE A 173 5.95 -24.92 -6.60
C PHE A 173 5.56 -25.82 -7.79
N THR A 174 4.42 -25.55 -8.45
CA THR A 174 3.88 -26.42 -9.50
C THR A 174 3.98 -25.83 -10.91
N ARG A 175 4.26 -24.52 -11.04
CA ARG A 175 4.20 -23.72 -12.26
C ARG A 175 2.85 -23.74 -12.99
N LYS A 176 1.81 -24.26 -12.33
CA LYS A 176 0.43 -24.21 -12.85
C LYS A 176 -0.13 -22.81 -12.64
N LYS A 177 -0.96 -22.35 -13.57
CA LYS A 177 -1.66 -21.07 -13.44
C LYS A 177 -2.59 -21.10 -12.23
N MET A 178 -2.45 -20.11 -11.35
CA MET A 178 -3.36 -19.91 -10.23
C MET A 178 -4.73 -19.44 -10.73
N PRO A 179 -5.83 -19.86 -10.07
CA PRO A 179 -7.17 -19.36 -10.38
C PRO A 179 -7.23 -17.83 -10.25
N THR A 180 -7.94 -17.15 -11.15
CA THR A 180 -8.10 -15.67 -11.14
C THR A 180 -8.65 -15.11 -9.84
N ASN A 181 -9.46 -15.90 -9.11
CA ASN A 181 -10.04 -15.51 -7.83
C ASN A 181 -9.02 -15.46 -6.67
N THR A 182 -7.84 -16.07 -6.80
CA THR A 182 -6.82 -16.11 -5.73
C THR A 182 -6.37 -14.71 -5.30
N TYR A 183 -6.11 -13.82 -6.26
CA TYR A 183 -5.75 -12.43 -5.98
C TYR A 183 -6.88 -11.67 -5.26
N LEU A 184 -8.13 -11.89 -5.67
CA LEU A 184 -9.30 -11.28 -5.03
C LEU A 184 -9.44 -11.77 -3.57
N LEU A 185 -9.19 -13.05 -3.32
CA LEU A 185 -9.19 -13.63 -1.98
C LEU A 185 -8.07 -13.06 -1.12
N LEU A 186 -6.86 -12.93 -1.66
CA LEU A 186 -5.72 -12.29 -0.99
C LEU A 186 -6.07 -10.85 -0.57
N LYS A 187 -6.53 -10.02 -1.51
CA LYS A 187 -6.89 -8.62 -1.20
C LYS A 187 -8.04 -8.54 -0.21
N ARG A 188 -9.04 -9.41 -0.33
CA ARG A 188 -10.14 -9.47 0.64
C ARG A 188 -9.66 -9.91 2.03
N ALA A 189 -8.73 -10.84 2.12
CA ALA A 189 -8.14 -11.27 3.39
C ALA A 189 -7.43 -10.09 4.08
N ILE A 190 -6.59 -9.36 3.34
CA ILE A 190 -5.87 -8.17 3.83
C ILE A 190 -6.86 -7.08 4.30
N GLN A 191 -7.91 -6.79 3.51
CA GLN A 191 -8.93 -5.80 3.88
C GLN A 191 -9.65 -6.18 5.19
N LEU A 192 -10.09 -7.43 5.31
CA LEU A 192 -10.76 -7.92 6.53
C LEU A 192 -9.82 -7.88 7.73
N GLN A 193 -8.52 -8.12 7.51
CA GLN A 193 -7.51 -8.07 8.56
C GLN A 193 -7.32 -6.66 9.12
N LYS A 194 -7.33 -5.64 8.25
CA LYS A 194 -7.35 -4.22 8.66
C LYS A 194 -8.59 -3.89 9.48
N CYS A 195 -9.77 -4.41 9.10
CA CYS A 195 -11.00 -4.24 9.90
C CYS A 195 -10.93 -4.90 11.29
N LEU A 196 -10.07 -5.90 11.46
CA LEU A 196 -9.84 -6.61 12.72
C LEU A 196 -8.69 -6.00 13.53
N TYR A 197 -8.05 -4.91 13.06
CA TYR A 197 -6.90 -4.26 13.70
C TYR A 197 -5.73 -5.22 13.94
N MET A 198 -5.44 -6.07 12.95
CA MET A 198 -4.31 -6.98 12.98
C MET A 198 -3.21 -6.47 12.04
N ASP A 199 -1.97 -6.47 12.52
CA ASP A 199 -0.82 -6.02 11.72
C ASP A 199 -0.50 -6.99 10.58
N VAL A 200 -0.18 -6.42 9.41
CA VAL A 200 0.21 -7.13 8.19
C VAL A 200 1.27 -6.30 7.48
N GLN A 201 2.41 -6.93 7.23
CA GLN A 201 3.39 -6.50 6.24
C GLN A 201 2.94 -7.00 4.86
N GLU A 202 2.49 -6.08 4.01
CA GLU A 202 2.04 -6.38 2.64
C GLU A 202 3.18 -6.33 1.62
N ASP A 203 4.21 -5.54 1.93
CA ASP A 203 5.32 -5.26 1.05
C ASP A 203 6.59 -5.88 1.61
N ILE A 204 7.34 -6.49 0.72
CA ILE A 204 8.67 -7.01 1.02
C ILE A 204 9.59 -5.81 1.12
N GLU A 205 10.34 -5.71 2.22
CA GLU A 205 11.46 -4.80 2.29
C GLU A 205 12.48 -5.25 1.26
N LYS A 206 12.56 -4.53 0.14
CA LYS A 206 13.57 -4.81 -0.88
C LYS A 206 14.89 -4.30 -0.33
N ASP A 207 15.87 -5.18 -0.17
CA ASP A 207 17.24 -4.77 0.13
C ASP A 207 17.66 -3.70 -0.90
N GLU A 208 18.14 -2.55 -0.44
CA GLU A 208 18.58 -1.44 -1.32
C GLU A 208 19.68 -1.88 -2.31
N ILE A 209 20.40 -2.95 -1.97
CA ILE A 209 21.42 -3.60 -2.79
C ILE A 209 20.80 -4.28 -4.03
N GLN A 210 19.60 -4.84 -3.92
CA GLN A 210 18.93 -5.54 -5.03
C GLN A 210 18.16 -4.60 -5.96
N ASP A 211 17.81 -3.40 -5.50
CA ASP A 211 17.20 -2.39 -6.36
C ASP A 211 18.27 -1.71 -7.23
N ILE A 212 18.29 -2.08 -8.51
CA ILE A 212 19.21 -1.52 -9.51
C ILE A 212 19.04 0.01 -9.66
N HIS A 213 17.87 0.54 -9.28
CA HIS A 213 17.57 1.97 -9.26
C HIS A 213 17.75 2.62 -7.88
N SER A 214 18.40 1.96 -6.92
CA SER A 214 18.74 2.59 -5.65
C SER A 214 19.79 3.68 -5.84
N ASN A 215 19.78 4.68 -4.94
CA ASN A 215 20.75 5.78 -4.99
C ASN A 215 22.19 5.27 -4.85
N GLU A 216 22.40 4.26 -3.99
CA GLU A 216 23.70 3.65 -3.77
C GLU A 216 24.21 2.93 -5.03
N ASN A 217 23.37 2.11 -5.67
CA ASN A 217 23.75 1.41 -6.90
C ASN A 217 24.03 2.38 -8.05
N ILE A 218 23.26 3.47 -8.16
CA ILE A 218 23.54 4.53 -9.14
C ILE A 218 24.89 5.18 -8.82
N HIS A 219 25.13 5.59 -7.58
CA HIS A 219 26.38 6.20 -7.17
C HIS A 219 27.58 5.31 -7.50
N HIS A 220 27.53 4.02 -7.13
CA HIS A 220 28.58 3.05 -7.45
C HIS A 220 28.82 2.96 -8.96
N ARG A 221 27.75 2.89 -9.75
CA ARG A 221 27.84 2.84 -11.21
C ARG A 221 28.44 4.11 -11.82
N VAL A 222 28.14 5.30 -11.28
CA VAL A 222 28.76 6.55 -11.74
C VAL A 222 30.26 6.52 -11.46
N VAL A 223 30.67 6.17 -10.23
CA VAL A 223 32.08 6.09 -9.84
C VAL A 223 32.85 5.13 -10.74
N ASP A 224 32.30 3.93 -11.00
CA ASP A 224 32.92 2.93 -11.87
C ASP A 224 33.10 3.42 -13.31
N LEU A 225 32.11 4.14 -13.85
CA LEU A 225 32.15 4.63 -15.23
C LEU A 225 33.10 5.83 -15.38
N PHE A 226 33.12 6.74 -14.42
CA PHE A 226 34.02 7.88 -14.43
C PHE A 226 35.48 7.44 -14.22
N SER A 227 35.73 6.46 -13.35
CA SER A 227 37.06 5.84 -13.25
C SER A 227 37.51 5.18 -14.57
N LYS A 228 36.60 4.55 -15.32
CA LYS A 228 36.92 4.03 -16.66
C LYS A 228 37.24 5.14 -17.66
N ILE A 229 36.56 6.28 -17.59
CA ILE A 229 36.85 7.47 -18.41
C ILE A 229 38.25 8.01 -18.08
N ASP A 230 38.60 8.09 -16.80
CA ASP A 230 39.93 8.50 -16.35
C ASP A 230 41.03 7.55 -16.86
N ASN A 231 40.79 6.25 -16.81
CA ASN A 231 41.70 5.24 -17.34
C ASN A 231 41.86 5.31 -18.87
N LEU A 232 40.90 5.91 -19.59
CA LEU A 232 41.00 6.19 -21.03
C LEU A 232 41.80 7.47 -21.32
N GLY A 233 42.32 8.15 -20.29
CA GLY A 233 43.18 9.32 -20.40
C GLY A 233 42.45 10.67 -20.28
N ASN A 234 41.18 10.67 -19.87
CA ASN A 234 40.37 11.89 -19.76
C ASN A 234 40.07 12.24 -18.31
N TYR A 235 40.35 13.47 -17.87
CA TYR A 235 39.97 13.90 -16.52
C TYR A 235 38.43 13.99 -16.37
N SER A 236 37.89 13.36 -15.33
CA SER A 236 36.46 13.40 -15.02
C SER A 236 36.18 13.55 -13.52
N ASP A 237 35.03 14.17 -13.18
CA ASP A 237 34.53 14.25 -11.80
C ASP A 237 33.09 13.71 -11.72
N VAL A 238 32.88 12.76 -10.81
CA VAL A 238 31.59 12.11 -10.50
C VAL A 238 30.52 13.15 -10.16
N ASN A 239 30.89 14.25 -9.50
CA ASN A 239 29.96 15.31 -9.12
C ASN A 239 29.32 16.00 -10.32
N TRP A 240 29.97 16.02 -11.49
CA TRP A 240 29.40 16.63 -12.69
C TRP A 240 28.14 15.94 -13.16
N PHE A 241 28.03 14.63 -12.93
CA PHE A 241 26.85 13.84 -13.25
C PHE A 241 25.84 13.82 -12.08
N LEU A 242 26.31 13.65 -10.85
CA LEU A 242 25.44 13.56 -9.67
C LEU A 242 24.71 14.87 -9.37
N SER A 243 25.28 16.03 -9.72
CA SER A 243 24.63 17.33 -9.51
C SER A 243 23.48 17.62 -10.49
N LEU A 244 23.33 16.80 -11.55
CA LEU A 244 22.33 17.04 -12.60
C LEU A 244 20.92 16.73 -12.12
N ASN A 245 20.03 17.70 -12.28
CA ASN A 245 18.60 17.45 -12.10
C ASN A 245 18.00 16.74 -13.34
N ARG A 246 16.75 16.27 -13.22
CA ARG A 246 16.06 15.54 -14.30
C ARG A 246 16.03 16.29 -15.64
N ARG A 247 15.80 17.61 -15.63
CA ARG A 247 15.75 18.42 -16.86
C ARG A 247 17.12 18.48 -17.53
N GLN A 248 18.17 18.62 -16.73
CA GLN A 248 19.55 18.57 -17.18
C GLN A 248 19.93 17.20 -17.72
N LEU A 249 19.55 16.10 -17.06
CA LEU A 249 19.78 14.74 -17.59
C LEU A 249 19.08 14.53 -18.94
N ASN A 250 17.83 14.95 -19.07
CA ASN A 250 17.11 14.86 -20.34
C ASN A 250 17.76 15.71 -21.43
N ARG A 251 18.26 16.90 -21.08
CA ARG A 251 19.05 17.73 -22.01
C ARG A 251 20.33 17.01 -22.41
N TYR A 252 21.07 16.46 -21.44
CA TYR A 252 22.32 15.76 -21.68
C TYR A 252 22.16 14.60 -22.66
N ILE A 253 21.13 13.76 -22.49
CA ILE A 253 20.85 12.67 -23.45
C ILE A 253 20.53 13.21 -24.84
N ARG A 254 19.77 14.32 -24.94
CA ARG A 254 19.43 14.94 -26.23
C ARG A 254 20.66 15.54 -26.92
N GLU A 255 21.50 16.26 -26.19
CA GLU A 255 22.76 16.82 -26.72
C GLU A 255 23.69 15.69 -27.18
N LEU A 256 23.83 14.63 -26.38
CA LEU A 256 24.66 13.47 -26.75
C LEU A 256 24.11 12.76 -28.00
N HIS A 257 22.79 12.60 -28.10
CA HIS A 257 22.13 12.04 -29.28
C HIS A 257 22.31 12.92 -30.52
N ASP A 258 22.21 14.24 -30.36
CA ASP A 258 22.41 15.19 -31.44
C ASP A 258 23.85 15.20 -31.94
N ILE A 259 24.82 15.21 -31.01
CA ILE A 259 26.25 15.12 -31.33
C ILE A 259 26.53 13.82 -32.10
N TRP A 260 26.06 12.69 -31.60
CA TRP A 260 26.33 11.37 -32.19
C TRP A 260 25.73 11.21 -33.59
N ASN A 261 24.48 11.66 -33.78
CA ASN A 261 23.75 11.40 -35.00
C ASN A 261 23.93 12.46 -36.08
N TYR A 262 24.08 13.73 -35.69
CA TYR A 262 24.05 14.84 -36.63
C TYR A 262 25.36 15.64 -36.63
N ARG A 263 25.83 16.08 -35.46
CA ARG A 263 26.92 17.08 -35.41
C ARG A 263 28.31 16.52 -35.68
N ALA A 264 28.61 15.32 -35.20
CA ALA A 264 29.92 14.71 -35.36
C ALA A 264 30.19 14.21 -36.80
N GLN A 265 29.18 14.17 -37.67
CA GLN A 265 29.28 13.75 -39.08
C GLN A 265 30.01 12.41 -39.29
N LEU A 266 29.87 11.48 -38.35
CA LEU A 266 30.56 10.19 -38.37
C LEU A 266 29.99 9.27 -39.45
N THR A 267 30.87 8.63 -40.20
CA THR A 267 30.49 7.56 -41.14
C THR A 267 29.94 6.35 -40.39
N SER A 268 29.13 5.54 -41.07
CA SER A 268 28.55 4.32 -40.48
C SER A 268 29.62 3.36 -39.95
N ASP A 269 30.76 3.27 -40.62
CA ASP A 269 31.86 2.40 -40.21
C ASP A 269 32.57 2.89 -38.96
N VAL A 270 32.79 4.20 -38.84
CA VAL A 270 33.36 4.81 -37.62
C VAL A 270 32.41 4.63 -36.43
N LYS A 271 31.09 4.83 -36.63
CA LYS A 271 30.10 4.57 -35.59
C LYS A 271 30.14 3.12 -35.09
N LYS A 272 30.28 2.15 -36.00
CA LYS A 272 30.40 0.72 -35.64
C LYS A 272 31.74 0.36 -34.97
N ASN A 273 32.80 1.11 -35.23
CA ASN A 273 34.09 0.92 -34.57
C ASN A 273 34.04 1.41 -33.12
N ILE A 274 33.41 2.55 -32.87
CA ILE A 274 33.21 3.12 -31.53
C ILE A 274 32.16 2.33 -30.72
N CYS A 275 31.06 1.90 -31.34
CA CYS A 275 30.02 1.14 -30.66
C CYS A 275 29.68 -0.15 -31.43
N PHE A 276 30.47 -1.20 -31.22
CA PHE A 276 30.25 -2.49 -31.86
C PHE A 276 29.02 -3.23 -31.28
N PRO A 277 28.21 -3.95 -32.08
CA PRO A 277 28.30 -4.18 -33.53
C PRO A 277 27.46 -3.24 -34.40
N THR A 278 26.45 -2.58 -33.83
CA THR A 278 25.42 -1.84 -34.58
C THR A 278 25.80 -0.38 -34.87
N GLY A 279 26.73 0.21 -34.12
CA GLY A 279 27.04 1.63 -34.15
C GLY A 279 26.03 2.53 -33.43
N ASN A 280 25.08 1.96 -32.70
CA ASN A 280 24.09 2.70 -31.93
C ASN A 280 24.30 2.46 -30.41
N PRO A 281 24.73 3.49 -29.65
CA PRO A 281 24.93 3.40 -28.20
C PRO A 281 23.63 3.59 -27.39
N PHE A 282 22.56 4.07 -28.03
CA PHE A 282 21.27 4.32 -27.39
C PHE A 282 20.46 3.02 -27.27
N SER A 283 20.51 2.40 -26.09
CA SER A 283 19.78 1.15 -25.77
C SER A 283 18.27 1.36 -25.65
N ILE A 284 17.82 2.60 -25.43
CA ILE A 284 16.42 3.01 -25.33
C ILE A 284 16.14 4.17 -26.28
N ASN A 285 14.91 4.23 -26.80
CA ASN A 285 14.45 5.41 -27.52
C ASN A 285 14.34 6.60 -26.57
N VAL A 286 15.17 7.61 -26.82
CA VAL A 286 15.34 8.83 -26.03
C VAL A 286 14.00 9.53 -25.74
N ASN A 287 13.02 9.43 -26.64
CA ASN A 287 11.72 10.07 -26.45
C ASN A 287 10.98 9.52 -25.22
N TYR A 288 11.02 8.20 -24.99
CA TYR A 288 10.36 7.57 -23.84
C TYR A 288 10.93 8.01 -22.48
N LEU A 289 12.21 8.37 -22.44
CA LEU A 289 12.85 8.91 -21.23
C LEU A 289 12.41 10.35 -20.93
N THR A 290 11.99 11.10 -21.96
CA THR A 290 11.67 12.52 -21.82
C THR A 290 10.17 12.84 -21.67
N GLU A 291 9.29 11.93 -22.06
CA GLU A 291 7.86 12.20 -22.24
C GLU A 291 7.00 11.93 -20.99
N SER A 292 7.51 11.20 -20.01
CA SER A 292 6.79 10.87 -18.78
C SER A 292 7.16 11.83 -17.63
N GLU A 293 6.18 12.53 -17.06
CA GLU A 293 6.36 13.35 -15.85
C GLU A 293 6.49 12.51 -14.57
N SER A 294 6.05 11.25 -14.60
CA SER A 294 6.02 10.33 -13.47
C SER A 294 7.22 9.38 -13.34
N THR A 295 8.21 9.48 -14.23
CA THR A 295 9.40 8.60 -14.17
C THR A 295 10.36 9.03 -13.06
N ASN A 296 10.79 8.04 -12.27
CA ASN A 296 11.78 8.21 -11.21
C ASN A 296 13.11 8.75 -11.80
N ILE A 297 13.73 9.74 -11.15
CA ILE A 297 15.03 10.29 -11.57
C ILE A 297 16.10 9.20 -11.68
N ASN A 298 16.06 8.22 -10.77
CA ASN A 298 16.99 7.10 -10.72
C ASN A 298 16.87 6.19 -11.95
N TYR A 299 15.65 6.05 -12.49
CA TYR A 299 15.42 5.34 -13.73
C TYR A 299 16.12 6.07 -14.91
N VAL A 300 15.97 7.39 -15.00
CA VAL A 300 16.62 8.20 -16.04
C VAL A 300 18.14 8.15 -15.91
N GLN A 301 18.68 8.29 -14.70
CA GLN A 301 20.11 8.17 -14.43
C GLN A 301 20.65 6.81 -14.84
N TYR A 302 19.96 5.72 -14.49
CA TYR A 302 20.36 4.37 -14.85
C TYR A 302 20.54 4.19 -16.37
N TYR A 303 19.55 4.59 -17.17
CA TYR A 303 19.66 4.46 -18.63
C TYR A 303 20.66 5.43 -19.24
N THR A 304 20.83 6.60 -18.65
CA THR A 304 21.90 7.52 -19.06
C THR A 304 23.27 6.86 -18.87
N LEU A 305 23.49 6.22 -17.71
CA LEU A 305 24.73 5.49 -17.43
C LEU A 305 24.90 4.25 -18.30
N ASP A 306 23.80 3.61 -18.73
CA ASP A 306 23.84 2.52 -19.70
C ASP A 306 24.33 2.98 -21.09
N ILE A 307 23.83 4.15 -21.53
CA ILE A 307 24.30 4.80 -22.76
C ILE A 307 25.79 5.14 -22.64
N ILE A 308 26.21 5.79 -21.54
CA ILE A 308 27.62 6.12 -21.28
C ILE A 308 28.50 4.86 -21.32
N ASN A 309 28.07 3.78 -20.65
CA ASN A 309 28.79 2.51 -20.65
C ASN A 309 28.97 1.98 -22.08
N ASN A 310 27.93 2.04 -22.92
CA ASN A 310 28.02 1.62 -24.31
C ASN A 310 29.07 2.41 -25.10
N PHE A 311 29.17 3.72 -24.90
CA PHE A 311 30.18 4.56 -25.55
C PHE A 311 31.62 4.18 -25.15
N ILE A 312 31.86 3.91 -23.86
CA ILE A 312 33.22 3.72 -23.35
C ILE A 312 33.71 2.27 -23.43
N THR A 313 32.83 1.27 -23.46
CA THR A 313 33.24 -0.15 -23.42
C THR A 313 33.14 -0.88 -24.75
N LYS A 314 32.22 -0.50 -25.65
CA LYS A 314 31.93 -1.27 -26.88
C LYS A 314 32.84 -0.93 -28.07
N GLY A 315 33.84 -0.06 -27.89
CA GLY A 315 34.82 0.24 -28.93
C GLY A 315 35.70 -0.96 -29.27
N LYS A 316 36.04 -1.14 -30.55
CA LYS A 316 36.90 -2.23 -31.04
C LYS A 316 38.35 -2.06 -30.57
N SER A 317 38.88 -0.86 -30.67
CA SER A 317 40.22 -0.49 -30.18
C SER A 317 40.15 0.37 -28.92
N GLN A 318 41.29 0.55 -28.25
CA GLN A 318 41.38 1.47 -27.11
C GLN A 318 41.14 2.93 -27.54
N ASP A 319 41.62 3.29 -28.74
CA ASP A 319 41.43 4.62 -29.31
C ASP A 319 39.95 4.89 -29.59
N ASP A 320 39.22 3.90 -30.13
CA ASP A 320 37.77 4.00 -30.35
C ASP A 320 36.99 4.22 -29.04
N LYS A 321 37.41 3.56 -27.95
CA LYS A 321 36.83 3.75 -26.61
C LYS A 321 37.13 5.13 -26.06
N SER A 322 38.36 5.62 -26.25
CA SER A 322 38.74 6.98 -25.85
C SER A 322 37.91 8.03 -26.60
N LEU A 323 37.65 7.82 -27.90
CA LEU A 323 36.79 8.67 -28.72
C LEU A 323 35.35 8.65 -28.22
N GLY A 324 34.84 7.48 -27.81
CA GLY A 324 33.54 7.35 -27.15
C GLY A 324 33.46 8.17 -25.84
N ALA A 325 34.50 8.11 -25.00
CA ALA A 325 34.60 8.90 -23.78
C ALA A 325 34.64 10.42 -24.07
N PHE A 326 35.31 10.84 -25.14
CA PHE A 326 35.32 12.24 -25.58
C PHE A 326 33.91 12.75 -25.89
N TYR A 327 33.11 12.01 -26.67
CA TYR A 327 31.74 12.44 -26.98
C TYR A 327 30.84 12.55 -25.74
N VAL A 328 30.99 11.61 -24.80
CA VAL A 328 30.30 11.62 -23.50
C VAL A 328 30.65 12.89 -22.72
N LEU A 329 31.94 13.19 -22.56
CA LEU A 329 32.39 14.38 -21.82
C LEU A 329 32.02 15.69 -22.54
N SER A 330 32.17 15.75 -23.86
CA SER A 330 31.75 16.92 -24.64
C SER A 330 30.27 17.24 -24.42
N ALA A 331 29.38 16.24 -24.50
CA ALA A 331 27.97 16.45 -24.21
C ALA A 331 27.71 16.90 -22.76
N LEU A 332 28.51 16.41 -21.80
CA LEU A 332 28.38 16.75 -20.38
C LEU A 332 28.72 18.22 -20.12
N THR A 333 29.74 18.76 -20.81
CA THR A 333 30.10 20.18 -20.72
C THR A 333 28.99 21.13 -21.16
N LEU A 334 28.05 20.70 -22.03
CA LEU A 334 26.92 21.54 -22.46
C LEU A 334 25.84 21.72 -21.39
N VAL A 335 25.86 20.88 -20.35
CA VAL A 335 24.80 20.81 -19.35
C VAL A 335 25.31 21.15 -17.95
N ASN A 336 26.58 20.88 -17.67
CA ASN A 336 27.23 21.17 -16.41
C ASN A 336 28.31 22.26 -16.57
N ASN A 337 28.15 23.37 -15.84
CA ASN A 337 29.09 24.49 -15.90
C ASN A 337 30.48 24.11 -15.37
N ASP A 338 30.58 23.34 -14.29
CA ASP A 338 31.87 22.97 -13.69
C ASP A 338 32.67 22.07 -14.65
N ALA A 339 31.98 21.15 -15.33
CA ALA A 339 32.57 20.35 -16.40
C ALA A 339 33.06 21.21 -17.57
N ALA A 340 32.31 22.25 -17.96
CA ALA A 340 32.72 23.17 -19.02
C ALA A 340 33.96 23.99 -18.66
N HIS A 341 34.10 24.42 -17.41
CA HIS A 341 35.28 25.13 -16.94
C HIS A 341 36.50 24.21 -16.83
N ALA A 342 36.30 22.95 -16.44
CA ALA A 342 37.38 21.97 -16.32
C ALA A 342 37.88 21.46 -17.69
N LEU A 343 36.99 21.40 -18.70
CA LEU A 343 37.29 20.90 -20.05
C LEU A 343 36.86 21.92 -21.14
N PRO A 344 37.46 23.14 -21.19
CA PRO A 344 37.02 24.19 -22.10
C PRO A 344 37.11 23.82 -23.58
N TRP A 345 38.15 23.07 -23.98
CA TRP A 345 38.34 22.65 -25.36
C TRP A 345 37.24 21.70 -25.86
N LEU A 346 36.71 20.84 -24.98
CA LEU A 346 35.58 19.97 -25.32
C LEU A 346 34.31 20.80 -25.45
N TYR A 347 34.08 21.74 -24.53
CA TYR A 347 32.95 22.65 -24.61
C TYR A 347 32.97 23.45 -25.92
N GLU A 348 34.10 24.05 -26.28
CA GLU A 348 34.24 24.83 -27.51
C GLU A 348 33.95 23.99 -28.75
N SER A 349 34.44 22.73 -28.80
CA SER A 349 34.23 21.81 -29.92
C SER A 349 32.75 21.47 -30.19
N VAL A 350 31.91 21.53 -29.16
CA VAL A 350 30.48 21.22 -29.26
C VAL A 350 29.57 22.38 -28.85
N SER A 351 30.10 23.58 -28.63
CA SER A 351 29.28 24.75 -28.35
C SER A 351 28.43 25.10 -29.58
N HIS A 352 27.22 25.61 -29.36
CA HIS A 352 26.47 26.20 -30.46
C HIS A 352 27.09 27.57 -30.73
N LEU A 353 27.64 27.77 -31.94
CA LEU A 353 27.99 29.10 -32.40
C LEU A 353 26.71 29.94 -32.39
N ALA A 354 26.56 30.78 -31.37
CA ALA A 354 25.59 31.86 -31.36
C ALA A 354 26.07 32.88 -32.40
N ASN A 355 25.76 32.64 -33.67
CA ASN A 355 25.81 33.70 -34.66
C ASN A 355 24.71 34.70 -34.27
N PHE A 356 25.16 35.87 -33.84
CA PHE A 356 24.35 37.05 -33.56
C PHE A 356 23.44 37.43 -34.72
#